data_AF-A0A1A9HZP3-F1
#
_entry.id   AF-A0A1A9HZP3-F1
#
_cell.length_a   1.000
_cell.length_b   1.000
_cell.length_c   1.000
_cell.angle_alpha   90.00
_cell.angle_beta   90.00
_cell.angle_gamma   90.00
#
_symmetry.space_group_name_H-M   'P 1'
#
loop_
_entity.id
_entity.type
_entity.pdbx_description
1 polymer ?
#
loop_
_entity_poly.entity_id
_entity_poly.type
_entity_poly.pdbx_seq_one_letter_code
_entity_poly.pdbx_strand_id
1 'polypeptide(L)' 'MELIINFDNIKDSSKREWLLHTLKLMGIGYKAKEIPQTLEEYNKDLETGNDEIEQGHFITAGDLKKQAENGDCLE' A
#
# COMPACT_ATOMS: atom_id res chain seq x y z
N MET A 1 5.65 -2.27 -1.30
CA MET A 1 4.50 -1.86 -2.14
C MET A 1 3.78 -3.11 -2.63
N GLU A 2 2.47 -3.22 -2.39
CA GLU A 2 1.65 -4.37 -2.79
C GLU A 2 0.72 -3.93 -3.93
N LEU A 3 0.70 -4.67 -5.05
CA LEU A 3 -0.11 -4.31 -6.21
C LEU A 3 -1.54 -4.83 -6.07
N ILE A 4 -2.54 -3.99 -6.31
CA ILE A 4 -3.94 -4.41 -6.41
C ILE A 4 -4.27 -4.57 -7.89
N ILE A 5 -4.59 -5.80 -8.31
CA ILE A 5 -4.83 -6.16 -9.71
C ILE A 5 -6.20 -6.81 -9.84
N ASN A 6 -7.11 -6.14 -10.55
CA ASN A 6 -8.40 -6.71 -10.89
C ASN A 6 -8.27 -7.62 -12.13
N PHE A 7 -8.12 -8.93 -11.90
CA PHE A 7 -8.02 -9.92 -12.97
C PHE A 7 -9.32 -10.11 -13.76
N ASP A 8 -10.48 -9.73 -13.22
CA ASP A 8 -11.76 -9.83 -13.94
C ASP A 8 -11.83 -8.86 -15.12
N ASN A 9 -11.02 -7.79 -15.10
CA ASN A 9 -10.87 -6.88 -16.24
C ASN A 9 -9.95 -7.42 -17.35
N ILE A 10 -9.21 -8.53 -17.12
CA ILE A 10 -8.33 -9.16 -18.09
C ILE A 10 -9.04 -10.37 -18.70
N LYS A 11 -9.80 -10.13 -19.78
CA LYS A 11 -10.60 -11.16 -20.47
C LYS A 11 -9.78 -12.20 -21.23
N ASP A 12 -8.54 -11.86 -21.57
CA ASP A 12 -7.61 -12.70 -22.31
C ASP A 12 -6.79 -13.56 -21.34
N SER A 13 -6.94 -14.88 -21.45
CA SER A 13 -6.27 -15.84 -20.55
C SER A 13 -4.75 -15.82 -20.69
N SER A 14 -4.23 -15.62 -21.89
CA SER A 14 -2.78 -15.56 -22.14
C SER A 14 -2.15 -14.31 -21.52
N LYS A 15 -2.83 -13.16 -21.57
CA LYS A 15 -2.38 -11.93 -20.89
C LYS A 15 -2.39 -12.08 -19.38
N ARG A 16 -3.40 -12.76 -18.83
CA ARG A 16 -3.50 -13.05 -17.41
C ARG A 16 -2.35 -13.94 -16.94
N GLU A 17 -2.06 -15.03 -17.65
CA GLU A 17 -0.94 -15.93 -17.33
C GLU A 17 0.41 -15.24 -17.44
N TRP A 18 0.63 -14.45 -18.49
CA TRP A 18 1.86 -13.68 -18.67
C TRP A 18 2.11 -12.72 -17.49
N LEU A 19 1.07 -12.01 -17.04
CA LEU A 19 1.16 -11.09 -15.91
C LEU A 19 1.51 -11.82 -14.61
N LEU A 20 0.83 -12.93 -14.32
CA LEU A 20 1.11 -13.76 -13.14
C LEU A 20 2.54 -14.28 -13.12
N HIS A 21 3.04 -14.76 -14.26
CA HIS A 21 4.40 -15.25 -14.38
C HIS A 21 5.43 -14.14 -14.17
N THR A 22 5.17 -12.95 -14.72
CA THR A 22 6.05 -11.78 -14.61
C THR A 22 6.10 -11.26 -13.17
N LEU A 23 4.96 -11.17 -12.49
CA LEU A 23 4.89 -10.76 -11.08
C LEU A 23 5.67 -11.73 -10.18
N LYS A 24 5.53 -13.04 -10.44
CA LYS A 24 6.29 -14.07 -9.72
C LYS A 24 7.79 -13.96 -9.96
N LEU A 25 8.22 -13.71 -11.20
CA LEU A 25 9.64 -13.50 -11.56
C LEU A 25 10.24 -12.28 -10.86
N MET A 26 9.48 -11.18 -10.75
CA MET A 26 9.92 -9.95 -10.10
C MET A 26 9.77 -9.98 -8.58
N GLY A 27 9.23 -11.05 -8.00
CA GLY A 27 8.98 -11.16 -6.56
C GLY A 27 7.97 -10.15 -6.03
N ILE A 28 7.08 -9.63 -6.88
CA ILE A 28 6.10 -8.60 -6.50
C ILE A 28 4.84 -9.28 -5.97
N GLY A 29 4.53 -9.04 -4.70
CA GLY A 29 3.25 -9.45 -4.09
C GLY A 29 2.09 -8.67 -4.69
N TYR A 30 0.98 -9.37 -4.98
CA TYR A 30 -0.23 -8.75 -5.49
C TYR A 30 -1.48 -9.30 -4.79
N LYS A 31 -2.51 -8.45 -4.68
CA LYS A 31 -3.87 -8.79 -4.25
C LYS A 31 -4.80 -8.75 -5.44
N ALA A 32 -5.58 -9.81 -5.63
CA ALA A 32 -6.51 -9.95 -6.76
C ALA A 32 -7.78 -9.09 -6.61
N LYS A 33 -8.07 -8.61 -5.40
CA LYS A 33 -9.22 -7.77 -5.08
C LYS A 33 -8.83 -6.80 -3.98
N GLU A 34 -9.42 -5.60 -4.01
CA GLU A 34 -9.54 -4.79 -2.80
C GLU A 34 -10.32 -5.62 -1.78
N ILE A 35 -9.67 -5.95 -0.67
CA ILE A 35 -10.36 -6.45 0.52
C ILE A 35 -10.84 -5.19 1.22
N PRO A 36 -12.16 -4.92 1.29
CA PRO A 36 -12.66 -3.81 2.08
C PRO A 36 -12.21 -4.01 3.52
N GLN A 37 -11.73 -2.95 4.16
CA GLN A 37 -11.48 -3.01 5.60
C GLN A 37 -12.79 -3.32 6.32
N THR A 38 -12.72 -4.21 7.31
CA THR A 38 -13.83 -4.43 8.22
C THR A 38 -14.00 -3.21 9.13
N LEU A 39 -15.21 -3.02 9.70
CA LEU A 39 -15.46 -1.93 10.65
C LEU A 39 -14.53 -2.00 11.87
N GLU A 40 -14.18 -3.21 12.31
CA GLU A 40 -13.25 -3.42 13.42
C GLU A 40 -11.82 -2.99 13.06
N GLU A 41 -11.32 -3.34 11.87
CA GLU A 41 -10.02 -2.87 11.37
C GLU A 41 -9.99 -1.35 11.24
N TYR A 42 -11.03 -0.76 10.65
CA TYR A 42 -11.13 0.70 10.51
C TYR A 42 -11.11 1.42 11.86
N ASN A 43 -11.90 0.94 12.83
CA ASN A 43 -11.94 1.54 14.16
C ASN A 43 -10.61 1.39 14.90
N LYS A 44 -9.93 0.26 14.74
CA LYS A 44 -8.61 0.03 15.32
C LYS A 44 -7.53 0.94 14.71
N ASP A 45 -7.60 1.17 13.40
CA ASP A 45 -6.70 2.10 12.71
C ASP A 45 -6.92 3.55 13.20
N LEU A 46 -8.18 3.94 13.45
CA LEU A 46 -8.50 5.24 14.04
C LEU A 46 -7.97 5.39 15.46
N GLU A 47 -8.12 4.37 16.30
CA GLU A 47 -7.60 4.35 17.67
C GLU A 47 -6.07 4.48 17.66
N THR A 48 -5.39 3.67 16.83
CA THR A 48 -3.94 3.71 16.66
C THR A 48 -3.47 5.08 16.20
N GLY A 49 -4.13 5.66 15.19
CA GLY A 49 -3.80 7.00 14.70
C GLY A 49 -4.02 8.10 15.74
N ASN A 50 -5.06 7.97 16.58
CA ASN A 50 -5.28 8.91 17.68
C ASN A 50 -4.17 8.79 18.75
N ASP A 51 -3.78 7.58 19.10
CA ASP A 51 -2.67 7.32 20.02
C ASP A 51 -1.35 7.89 19.51
N GLU A 52 -1.07 7.75 18.21
CA GLU A 52 0.13 8.32 17.56
C GLU A 52 0.14 9.86 17.63
N ILE A 53 -1.02 10.50 17.44
CA ILE A 53 -1.16 11.95 17.56
C ILE A 53 -0.93 12.40 19.02
N GLU A 54 -1.53 11.70 19.99
CA GLU A 54 -1.37 12.01 21.41
C GLU A 54 0.09 11.84 21.89
N GLN A 55 0.80 10.85 21.35
CA GLN A 55 2.22 10.62 21.64
C GLN A 55 3.16 11.57 20.88
N GLY A 56 2.63 12.39 19.95
CA GLY A 56 3.43 13.31 19.14
C GLY A 56 4.23 12.62 18.03
N HIS A 57 3.87 11.38 17.67
CA HIS A 57 4.46 10.60 16.60
C HIS A 57 3.87 10.94 15.23
N PHE A 58 3.77 12.24 14.93
CA PHE A 58 3.35 12.73 13.62
C PHE A 58 4.44 13.60 13.01
N ILE A 59 4.54 13.56 11.68
CA ILE A 59 5.40 14.47 10.92
C ILE A 59 4.56 15.61 10.39
N THR A 60 5.04 16.84 10.55
CA THR A 60 4.35 17.99 9.95
C THR A 60 4.66 18.08 8.46
N ALA A 61 3.85 18.84 7.71
CA ALA A 61 4.15 19.15 6.32
C ALA A 61 5.54 19.81 6.14
N GLY A 62 6.03 20.53 7.16
CA GLY A 62 7.38 21.09 7.17
C GLY A 62 8.46 20.02 7.32
N ASP A 63 8.21 18.98 8.11
CA ASP A 63 9.14 17.86 8.31
C ASP A 63 9.18 16.95 7.09
N LEU A 64 8.03 16.71 6.46
CA LEU A 64 7.93 16.03 5.16
C LEU A 64 8.75 16.73 4.08
N LYS A 65 8.66 18.06 4.00
CA LYS A 65 9.44 18.85 3.04
C LYS A 65 10.95 18.70 3.29
N LYS A 66 11.39 18.73 4.55
CA LYS A 66 12.79 18.53 4.93
C LYS A 66 13.28 17.12 4.61
N GLN A 67 12.47 16.08 4.86
CA GLN A 67 12.82 14.70 4.50
C GLN A 67 12.96 14.52 2.98
N ALA A 68 12.05 15.09 2.20
CA ALA A 68 12.12 15.08 0.74
C ALA A 68 13.36 15.84 0.21
N GLU A 69 13.72 16.96 0.83
CA GLU A 69 14.91 17.75 0.49
C GLU A 69 16.23 17.05 0.93
N ASN A 70 16.21 16.28 2.01
CA ASN A 70 17.37 15.58 2.57
C ASN A 70 17.63 14.20 1.93
N GLY A 71 16.77 13.73 1.01
CA GLY A 71 16.98 12.49 0.27
C GLY A 71 16.67 11.20 1.03
N ASP A 72 16.01 11.28 2.19
CA ASP A 72 15.72 10.15 3.09
C ASP A 72 14.61 9.21 2.55
N CYS A 73 14.08 9.49 1.36
CA CYS A 73 13.06 8.67 0.69
C CYS A 73 13.66 7.60 -0.26
N LEU A 74 14.97 7.30 -0.20
CA LEU A 74 15.65 6.39 -1.13
C LEU A 74 16.46 5.23 -0.51
N GLU A 75 16.29 4.88 0.76
CA GLU A 75 16.81 3.60 1.30
C GLU A 75 15.70 2.61 1.68
#